data_AF-A0A0W0ZT97-F1
#
_entry.id   AF-A0A0W0ZT97-F1
#
_cell.length_a   1.000
_cell.length_b   1.000
_cell.length_c   1.000
_cell.angle_alpha   90.00
_cell.angle_beta   90.00
_cell.angle_gamma   90.00
#
_symmetry.space_group_name_H-M   'P 1'
#
loop_
_entity.id
_entity.type
_entity.pdbx_description
1 polymer ?
#
loop_
_entity_poly.entity_id
_entity_poly.type
_entity_poly.pdbx_seq_one_letter_code
_entity_poly.pdbx_strand_id
1 'polypeptide(L)'
;MAYSKPTNSISNSKKKFFEKFYNHEIASTDDIDGRTGNISYTTLLKNQKALEVEFIQMFAVLQKQKDENDEKNKAFWLYCYFCATLLEAFHKAYSQQSKEEEYKKIKEQIRKHFKDKKDKEDGKAEEEFIESLKNSFLKSFHNLLTSPLHLSQIRDYVAYSNLCRVYWIFCRLTLASGLSLAKDLQILEKLDKILGTHTDTDKIIDILKAPNGVLNYFSVGFFLMRFAIDAGLLIRHTWFPTDQEEKDKTTALERFKFEFYKRHCNFANDLVWATVNFLTNFNHITHIPDPTAGALTAVFLGFDVCMTLYKCHLAKQEYLSKKAQYEQEMEEYLMHPEKFPYMTPEDRLVHVDMLRMQLKELEIDWRTKEATFYFVAAAAALLMLGFTASLLFTGPGIAVACFFVCTLAVAMYLSSDAFSKYQEKSLRLEQAKDGDYAVALKEYEAARNDFIFTMVKNTVMPTLLIATYAICWPAAIALTVLYVGYEIYHAYDQHNGKKEAARLALEGPKEEDVYEKDRLLHEEDVDNCCFI
;
A
#
# COMPACT_ATOMS: atom_id res chain seq x y z
N MET A 1 -22.00 0.18 -11.25
CA MET A 1 -21.54 -0.26 -12.59
C MET A 1 -20.53 -1.37 -12.38
N ALA A 2 -20.95 -2.62 -12.53
CA ALA A 2 -20.10 -3.79 -12.40
C ALA A 2 -19.22 -3.92 -13.66
N TYR A 3 -17.95 -3.57 -13.55
CA TYR A 3 -16.94 -3.86 -14.58
C TYR A 3 -16.39 -5.29 -14.39
N SER A 4 -17.28 -6.26 -14.14
CA SER A 4 -16.92 -7.67 -13.88
C SER A 4 -17.02 -8.57 -15.11
N LYS A 5 -16.91 -8.02 -16.33
CA LYS A 5 -16.70 -8.82 -17.55
C LYS A 5 -15.55 -8.27 -18.39
N PRO A 6 -14.31 -8.60 -18.01
CA PRO A 6 -13.28 -8.95 -19.00
C PRO A 6 -12.39 -10.15 -18.61
N THR A 7 -12.71 -10.94 -17.58
CA THR A 7 -11.88 -12.09 -17.12
C THR A 7 -11.61 -13.14 -18.21
N ASN A 8 -12.55 -13.35 -19.14
CA ASN A 8 -12.39 -14.34 -20.21
C ASN A 8 -11.24 -14.03 -21.18
N SER A 9 -10.84 -12.77 -21.38
CA SER A 9 -9.88 -12.45 -22.45
C SER A 9 -8.43 -12.71 -22.06
N ILE A 10 -8.07 -12.55 -20.78
CA ILE A 10 -6.76 -12.96 -20.25
C ILE A 10 -6.67 -14.48 -20.17
N SER A 11 -7.71 -15.14 -19.66
CA SER A 11 -7.74 -16.61 -19.62
C SER A 11 -7.56 -17.20 -21.02
N ASN A 12 -8.22 -16.64 -22.03
CA ASN A 12 -8.00 -17.03 -23.42
C ASN A 12 -6.57 -16.74 -23.93
N SER A 13 -5.98 -15.61 -23.53
CA SER A 13 -4.59 -15.27 -23.90
C SER A 13 -3.57 -16.21 -23.25
N LYS A 14 -3.81 -16.60 -21.99
CA LYS A 14 -3.06 -17.60 -21.23
C LYS A 14 -3.13 -18.97 -21.92
N LYS A 15 -4.33 -19.44 -22.25
CA LYS A 15 -4.54 -20.70 -23.00
C LYS A 15 -3.81 -20.70 -24.34
N LYS A 16 -3.94 -19.62 -25.13
CA LYS A 16 -3.23 -19.49 -26.41
C LYS A 16 -1.71 -19.46 -26.24
N PHE A 17 -1.20 -18.83 -25.18
CA PHE A 17 0.22 -18.84 -24.89
C PHE A 17 0.71 -20.28 -24.63
N PHE A 18 0.03 -21.02 -23.75
CA PHE A 18 0.43 -22.37 -23.42
C PHE A 18 0.24 -23.35 -24.57
N GLU A 19 -0.83 -23.24 -25.35
CA GLU A 19 -1.01 -23.98 -26.60
C GLU A 19 0.21 -23.84 -27.53
N LYS A 20 0.66 -22.60 -27.73
CA LYS A 20 1.83 -22.30 -28.56
C LYS A 20 3.13 -22.81 -27.96
N PHE A 21 3.27 -22.74 -26.63
CA PHE A 21 4.44 -23.28 -25.94
C PHE A 21 4.56 -24.80 -26.12
N TYR A 22 3.47 -25.54 -25.86
CA TYR A 22 3.45 -27.00 -25.99
C TYR A 22 3.53 -27.48 -27.44
N ASN A 23 3.04 -26.68 -28.40
CA ASN A 23 3.25 -26.92 -29.83
C ASN A 23 4.66 -26.50 -30.32
N HIS A 24 5.56 -26.12 -29.42
CA HIS A 24 6.94 -25.68 -29.71
C HIS A 24 7.07 -24.45 -30.62
N GLU A 25 6.01 -23.63 -30.68
CA GLU A 25 6.04 -22.35 -31.39
C GLU A 25 6.66 -21.21 -30.57
N ILE A 26 6.76 -21.38 -29.25
CA ILE A 26 7.39 -20.45 -28.32
C ILE A 26 8.38 -21.26 -27.49
N ALA A 27 9.68 -21.02 -27.70
CA ALA A 27 10.74 -21.72 -26.97
C ALA A 27 11.66 -20.74 -26.20
N SER A 28 11.61 -19.45 -26.53
CA SER A 28 12.52 -18.44 -26.01
C SER A 28 11.85 -17.09 -25.76
N THR A 29 12.54 -16.20 -25.03
CA THR A 29 12.13 -14.81 -24.85
C THR A 29 12.06 -14.03 -26.16
N ASP A 30 12.83 -14.42 -27.17
CA ASP A 30 12.92 -13.71 -28.45
C ASP A 30 11.69 -14.02 -29.31
N ASP A 31 11.16 -15.25 -29.23
CA ASP A 31 9.87 -15.62 -29.84
C ASP A 31 8.71 -14.80 -29.27
N ILE A 32 8.78 -14.49 -27.97
CA ILE A 32 7.77 -13.69 -27.27
C ILE A 32 7.82 -12.24 -27.76
N ASP A 33 9.01 -11.62 -27.75
CA ASP A 33 9.17 -10.23 -28.18
C ASP A 33 8.67 -10.01 -29.62
N GLY A 34 8.91 -10.95 -30.53
CA GLY A 34 8.41 -10.90 -31.91
C GLY A 34 6.88 -11.02 -32.04
N ARG A 35 6.21 -11.67 -31.08
CA ARG A 35 4.75 -11.92 -31.12
C ARG A 35 3.94 -10.86 -30.38
N THR A 36 4.48 -10.25 -29.33
CA THR A 36 3.78 -9.25 -28.52
C THR A 36 3.65 -7.88 -29.20
N GLY A 37 4.46 -7.60 -30.24
CA GLY A 37 4.42 -6.33 -30.97
C GLY A 37 3.10 -6.03 -31.70
N ASN A 38 2.22 -7.02 -31.85
CA ASN A 38 0.93 -6.90 -32.56
C ASN A 38 -0.29 -6.87 -31.64
N ILE A 39 -0.11 -6.85 -30.31
CA ILE A 39 -1.25 -6.85 -29.39
C ILE A 39 -1.83 -5.43 -29.28
N SER A 40 -3.13 -5.34 -29.57
CA SER A 40 -3.92 -4.12 -29.51
C SER A 40 -3.88 -3.47 -28.12
N TYR A 41 -3.60 -2.17 -28.07
CA TYR A 41 -3.66 -1.37 -26.85
C TYR A 41 -5.02 -1.43 -26.13
N THR A 42 -6.12 -1.45 -26.86
CA THR A 42 -7.49 -1.63 -26.34
C THR A 42 -7.60 -2.91 -25.53
N THR A 43 -6.94 -3.98 -25.99
CA THR A 43 -6.88 -5.26 -25.27
C THR A 43 -6.05 -5.12 -24.01
N LEU A 44 -4.91 -4.43 -24.05
CA LEU A 44 -4.09 -4.16 -22.88
C LEU A 44 -4.84 -3.30 -21.83
N LEU A 45 -5.49 -2.23 -22.26
CA LEU A 45 -6.27 -1.32 -21.41
C LEU A 45 -7.37 -2.05 -20.63
N LYS A 46 -8.14 -2.90 -21.31
CA LYS A 46 -9.25 -3.67 -20.68
C LYS A 46 -8.77 -4.73 -19.68
N ASN A 47 -7.52 -5.16 -19.81
CA ASN A 47 -6.97 -6.30 -19.07
C ASN A 47 -5.82 -5.93 -18.13
N GLN A 48 -5.42 -4.66 -18.08
CA GLN A 48 -4.24 -4.20 -17.34
C GLN A 48 -4.22 -4.72 -15.90
N LYS A 49 -5.30 -4.50 -15.14
CA LYS A 49 -5.38 -4.94 -13.73
C LYS A 49 -5.23 -6.44 -13.58
N ALA A 50 -5.92 -7.21 -14.42
CA ALA A 50 -5.90 -8.66 -14.29
C ALA A 50 -4.60 -9.29 -14.85
N LEU A 51 -3.89 -8.60 -15.77
CA LEU A 51 -2.52 -8.94 -16.19
C LEU A 51 -1.51 -8.68 -15.07
N GLU A 52 -1.62 -7.53 -14.39
CA GLU A 52 -0.76 -7.17 -13.26
C GLU A 52 -0.96 -8.16 -12.10
N VAL A 53 -2.20 -8.52 -11.77
CA VAL A 53 -2.50 -9.54 -10.75
C VAL A 53 -1.97 -10.92 -11.14
N GLU A 54 -2.18 -11.36 -12.39
CA GLU A 54 -1.65 -12.65 -12.88
C GLU A 54 -0.13 -12.70 -12.78
N PHE A 55 0.55 -11.63 -13.24
CA PHE A 55 2.00 -11.51 -13.17
C PHE A 55 2.49 -11.56 -11.74
N ILE A 56 1.97 -10.70 -10.84
CA ILE A 56 2.43 -10.59 -9.46
C ILE A 56 2.31 -11.94 -8.74
N GLN A 57 1.18 -12.63 -8.92
CA GLN A 57 0.91 -13.89 -8.23
C GLN A 57 1.77 -15.02 -8.77
N MET A 58 1.86 -15.18 -10.09
CA MET A 58 2.71 -16.21 -10.67
C MET A 58 4.17 -15.97 -10.33
N PHE A 59 4.61 -14.73 -10.42
CA PHE A 59 5.96 -14.33 -10.10
C PHE A 59 6.29 -14.60 -8.62
N ALA A 60 5.38 -14.26 -7.70
CA ALA A 60 5.54 -14.56 -6.28
C ALA A 60 5.64 -16.07 -5.98
N VAL A 61 4.87 -16.91 -6.69
CA VAL A 61 4.95 -18.37 -6.58
C VAL A 61 6.30 -18.87 -7.09
N LEU A 62 6.72 -18.45 -8.28
CA LEU A 62 7.98 -18.86 -8.88
C LEU A 62 9.20 -18.45 -8.04
N GLN A 63 9.13 -17.30 -7.34
CA GLN A 63 10.17 -16.89 -6.41
C GLN A 63 10.27 -17.77 -5.15
N LYS A 64 9.19 -18.46 -4.75
CA LYS A 64 9.16 -19.32 -3.56
C LYS A 64 9.56 -20.75 -3.87
N GLN A 65 9.26 -21.26 -5.06
CA GLN A 65 9.58 -22.64 -5.48
C GLN A 65 11.06 -22.82 -5.87
N LYS A 66 11.98 -22.13 -5.17
CA LYS A 66 13.41 -22.23 -5.40
C LYS A 66 13.80 -23.71 -5.48
N ASP A 67 14.48 -24.09 -6.55
CA ASP A 67 15.07 -25.42 -6.78
C ASP A 67 14.10 -26.59 -7.06
N GLU A 68 12.77 -26.41 -6.97
CA GLU A 68 11.82 -27.47 -7.33
C GLU A 68 11.53 -27.46 -8.85
N ASN A 69 12.45 -28.07 -9.61
CA ASN A 69 12.21 -28.56 -10.98
C ASN A 69 12.03 -27.45 -12.05
N ASP A 70 13.10 -26.71 -12.32
CA ASP A 70 13.14 -25.62 -13.32
C ASP A 70 12.58 -25.93 -14.71
N GLU A 71 12.81 -27.14 -15.22
CA GLU A 71 12.24 -27.56 -16.51
C GLU A 71 10.70 -27.58 -16.46
N LYS A 72 10.10 -27.92 -15.31
CA LYS A 72 8.64 -27.82 -15.11
C LYS A 72 8.18 -26.37 -15.01
N ASN A 73 9.01 -25.49 -14.43
CA ASN A 73 8.67 -24.08 -14.21
C ASN A 73 8.97 -23.17 -15.41
N LYS A 74 9.74 -23.67 -16.40
CA LYS A 74 10.12 -22.94 -17.61
C LYS A 74 8.95 -22.30 -18.34
N ALA A 75 7.85 -23.03 -18.51
CA ALA A 75 6.65 -22.53 -19.17
C ALA A 75 6.06 -21.31 -18.45
N PHE A 76 6.07 -21.32 -17.12
CA PHE A 76 5.55 -20.24 -16.28
C PHE A 76 6.51 -19.04 -16.21
N TRP A 77 7.82 -19.26 -16.17
CA TRP A 77 8.81 -18.18 -16.30
C TRP A 77 8.69 -17.45 -17.64
N LEU A 78 8.51 -18.18 -18.75
CA LEU A 78 8.24 -17.60 -20.05
C LEU A 78 6.89 -16.88 -20.09
N TYR A 79 5.88 -17.40 -19.40
CA TYR A 79 4.59 -16.70 -19.26
C TYR A 79 4.72 -15.41 -18.44
N CYS A 80 5.50 -15.40 -17.35
CA CYS A 80 5.83 -14.17 -16.62
C CYS A 80 6.55 -13.15 -17.50
N TYR A 81 7.50 -13.59 -18.34
CA TYR A 81 8.14 -12.72 -19.34
C TYR A 81 7.13 -12.15 -20.35
N PHE A 82 6.19 -12.98 -20.82
CA PHE A 82 5.11 -12.56 -21.69
C PHE A 82 4.23 -11.49 -21.01
N CYS A 83 3.77 -11.72 -19.78
CA CYS A 83 2.98 -10.75 -19.02
C CYS A 83 3.76 -9.44 -18.79
N ALA A 84 5.03 -9.52 -18.39
CA ALA A 84 5.89 -8.35 -18.21
C ALA A 84 6.06 -7.55 -19.52
N THR A 85 6.11 -8.23 -20.66
CA THR A 85 6.16 -7.59 -21.99
C THR A 85 4.87 -6.86 -22.34
N LEU A 86 3.72 -7.44 -22.01
CA LEU A 86 2.42 -6.77 -22.19
C LEU A 86 2.29 -5.54 -21.28
N LEU A 87 2.76 -5.65 -20.04
CA LEU A 87 2.73 -4.56 -19.06
C LEU A 87 3.71 -3.43 -19.43
N GLU A 88 4.92 -3.76 -19.90
CA GLU A 88 5.85 -2.80 -20.49
C GLU A 88 5.20 -2.04 -21.66
N ALA A 89 4.60 -2.76 -22.62
CA ALA A 89 3.92 -2.16 -23.77
C ALA A 89 2.75 -1.26 -23.36
N PHE A 90 1.95 -1.69 -22.37
CA PHE A 90 0.88 -0.88 -21.81
C PHE A 90 1.43 0.42 -21.19
N HIS A 91 2.43 0.33 -20.32
CA HIS A 91 2.97 1.50 -19.61
C HIS A 91 3.70 2.46 -20.55
N LYS A 92 4.34 1.95 -21.59
CA LYS A 92 4.91 2.75 -22.68
C LYS A 92 3.83 3.55 -23.40
N ALA A 93 2.75 2.89 -23.83
CA ALA A 93 1.62 3.55 -24.50
C ALA A 93 0.91 4.56 -23.58
N TYR A 94 0.81 4.23 -22.29
CA TYR A 94 0.23 5.09 -21.26
C TYR A 94 1.18 6.21 -20.77
N SER A 95 2.39 6.32 -21.33
CA SER A 95 3.43 7.31 -20.93
C SER A 95 3.81 7.26 -19.44
N GLN A 96 3.87 6.06 -18.87
CA GLN A 96 4.30 5.82 -17.49
C GLN A 96 5.74 5.26 -17.46
N GLN A 97 6.71 6.14 -17.68
CA GLN A 97 8.13 5.78 -17.82
C GLN A 97 8.68 4.95 -16.64
N SER A 98 8.32 5.28 -15.39
CA SER A 98 8.80 4.53 -14.23
C SER A 98 8.39 3.05 -14.24
N LYS A 99 7.13 2.77 -14.58
CA LYS A 99 6.63 1.39 -14.69
C LYS A 99 7.12 0.70 -15.96
N GLU A 100 7.28 1.45 -17.06
CA GLU A 100 7.93 0.92 -18.27
C GLU A 100 9.35 0.42 -17.94
N GLU A 101 10.16 1.24 -17.27
CA GLU A 101 11.52 0.86 -16.84
C GLU A 101 11.53 -0.31 -15.86
N GLU A 102 10.57 -0.37 -14.94
CA GLU A 102 10.42 -1.49 -14.00
C GLU A 102 10.20 -2.81 -14.74
N TYR A 103 9.18 -2.89 -15.59
CA TYR A 103 8.90 -4.12 -16.34
C TYR A 103 10.01 -4.47 -17.33
N LYS A 104 10.69 -3.45 -17.91
CA LYS A 104 11.88 -3.67 -18.74
C LYS A 104 13.02 -4.32 -17.95
N LYS A 105 13.31 -3.85 -16.73
CA LYS A 105 14.32 -4.47 -15.84
C LYS A 105 13.96 -5.90 -15.47
N ILE A 106 12.69 -6.15 -15.14
CA ILE A 106 12.20 -7.50 -14.83
C ILE A 106 12.39 -8.44 -16.02
N LYS A 107 12.05 -7.99 -17.23
CA LYS A 107 12.28 -8.76 -18.47
C LYS A 107 13.75 -9.08 -18.68
N GLU A 108 14.62 -8.07 -18.55
CA GLU A 108 16.07 -8.27 -18.68
C GLU A 108 16.59 -9.27 -17.64
N GLN A 109 16.07 -9.23 -16.41
CA GLN A 109 16.37 -10.20 -15.38
C GLN A 109 15.91 -11.61 -15.79
N ILE A 110 14.64 -11.82 -16.13
CA ILE A 110 14.15 -13.14 -16.57
C ILE A 110 14.93 -13.66 -17.79
N ARG A 111 15.30 -12.79 -18.73
CA ARG A 111 16.15 -13.14 -19.88
C ARG A 111 17.55 -13.57 -19.45
N LYS A 112 18.17 -12.90 -18.47
CA LYS A 112 19.47 -13.30 -17.91
C LYS A 112 19.41 -14.67 -17.26
N HIS A 113 18.36 -14.97 -16.50
CA HIS A 113 18.15 -16.29 -15.90
C HIS A 113 18.21 -17.44 -16.93
N PHE A 114 17.61 -17.26 -18.11
CA PHE A 114 17.69 -18.25 -19.18
C PHE A 114 19.06 -18.29 -19.91
N LYS A 115 19.85 -17.22 -19.86
CA LYS A 115 21.19 -17.15 -20.47
C LYS A 115 22.28 -17.68 -19.56
N ASP A 116 22.28 -17.28 -18.29
CA ASP A 116 23.29 -17.67 -17.30
C ASP A 116 23.24 -19.18 -17.01
N LYS A 117 22.06 -19.81 -17.15
CA LYS A 117 21.90 -21.29 -17.11
C LYS A 117 22.53 -22.03 -18.28
N LYS A 118 22.78 -21.37 -19.42
CA LYS A 118 23.54 -21.99 -20.53
C LYS A 118 25.03 -22.10 -20.23
N ASP A 119 25.53 -21.29 -19.28
CA ASP A 119 26.96 -21.12 -19.03
C ASP A 119 27.42 -21.62 -17.64
N LYS A 120 26.52 -21.94 -16.69
CA LYS A 120 26.90 -22.48 -15.36
C LYS A 120 25.89 -23.47 -14.75
N GLU A 121 26.38 -24.65 -14.38
CA GLU A 121 25.79 -25.54 -13.37
C GLU A 121 26.21 -25.03 -11.98
N ASP A 122 25.39 -24.22 -11.28
CA ASP A 122 25.52 -24.03 -9.81
C ASP A 122 24.36 -23.17 -9.24
N GLY A 123 23.68 -23.69 -8.21
CA GLY A 123 22.51 -23.06 -7.56
C GLY A 123 22.75 -21.70 -6.88
N LYS A 124 24.01 -21.28 -6.67
CA LYS A 124 24.34 -19.97 -6.08
C LYS A 124 23.96 -18.77 -6.97
N ALA A 125 23.99 -18.94 -8.29
CA ALA A 125 23.61 -17.87 -9.22
C ALA A 125 22.09 -17.61 -9.21
N GLU A 126 21.30 -18.60 -8.83
CA GLU A 126 19.84 -18.53 -8.81
C GLU A 126 19.32 -17.78 -7.57
N GLU A 127 19.95 -17.98 -6.42
CA GLU A 127 19.64 -17.22 -5.21
C GLU A 127 19.93 -15.72 -5.36
N GLU A 128 21.11 -15.38 -5.92
CA GLU A 128 21.48 -14.00 -6.24
C GLU A 128 20.53 -13.38 -7.27
N PHE A 129 20.08 -14.17 -8.25
CA PHE A 129 19.11 -13.75 -9.25
C PHE A 129 17.75 -13.40 -8.62
N ILE A 130 17.16 -14.31 -7.86
CA ILE A 130 15.84 -14.13 -7.23
C ILE A 130 15.87 -12.99 -6.21
N GLU A 131 16.95 -12.85 -5.45
CA GLU A 131 17.12 -11.74 -4.52
C GLU A 131 17.28 -10.41 -5.26
N SER A 132 18.02 -10.37 -6.37
CA SER A 132 18.12 -9.17 -7.22
C SER A 132 16.78 -8.76 -7.85
N LEU A 133 15.94 -9.73 -8.19
CA LEU A 133 14.60 -9.53 -8.78
C LEU A 133 13.61 -9.03 -7.73
N LYS A 134 13.55 -9.66 -6.57
CA LYS A 134 12.74 -9.24 -5.42
C LYS A 134 13.13 -7.82 -4.99
N ASN A 135 14.42 -7.54 -4.89
CA ASN A 135 14.92 -6.21 -4.54
C ASN A 135 14.69 -5.18 -5.63
N SER A 136 14.75 -5.55 -6.92
CA SER A 136 14.41 -4.67 -8.05
C SER A 136 12.92 -4.32 -8.06
N PHE A 137 12.03 -5.30 -7.85
CA PHE A 137 10.59 -5.11 -7.75
C PHE A 137 10.21 -4.24 -6.54
N LEU A 138 10.72 -4.56 -5.34
CA LEU A 138 10.46 -3.80 -4.11
C LEU A 138 11.08 -2.40 -4.13
N LYS A 139 12.30 -2.23 -4.67
CA LYS A 139 12.92 -0.90 -4.85
C LYS A 139 12.24 -0.10 -5.95
N SER A 140 11.60 -0.70 -6.94
CA SER A 140 10.85 0.02 -7.99
C SER A 140 9.53 0.57 -7.46
N PHE A 141 8.87 -0.15 -6.54
CA PHE A 141 7.79 0.39 -5.70
C PHE A 141 8.25 1.60 -4.86
N HIS A 142 9.51 1.60 -4.41
CA HIS A 142 10.10 2.71 -3.68
C HIS A 142 10.60 3.85 -4.59
N ASN A 143 11.07 3.58 -5.81
CA ASN A 143 11.47 4.59 -6.80
C ASN A 143 10.26 5.33 -7.42
N LEU A 144 9.05 4.78 -7.28
CA LEU A 144 7.81 5.54 -7.46
C LEU A 144 7.67 6.71 -6.45
N LEU A 145 8.46 6.74 -5.37
CA LEU A 145 8.51 7.84 -4.40
C LEU A 145 9.62 8.88 -4.68
N THR A 146 10.50 8.70 -5.68
CA THR A 146 11.72 9.53 -5.80
C THR A 146 11.93 10.24 -7.15
N SER A 147 10.96 10.28 -8.06
CA SER A 147 11.11 10.95 -9.37
C SER A 147 10.15 12.14 -9.58
N PRO A 148 10.54 13.38 -9.22
CA PRO A 148 9.65 14.54 -9.09
C PRO A 148 9.01 15.08 -10.40
N LEU A 149 8.98 14.30 -11.49
CA LEU A 149 8.51 14.72 -12.81
C LEU A 149 7.12 14.16 -13.20
N HIS A 150 6.43 13.41 -12.31
CA HIS A 150 5.13 12.83 -12.63
C HIS A 150 3.97 13.46 -11.84
N LEU A 151 2.93 13.91 -12.57
CA LEU A 151 1.70 14.49 -12.00
C LEU A 151 1.05 13.60 -10.92
N SER A 152 1.08 12.28 -11.08
CA SER A 152 0.55 11.35 -10.09
C SER A 152 1.31 11.38 -8.76
N GLN A 153 2.64 11.56 -8.79
CA GLN A 153 3.44 11.68 -7.57
C GLN A 153 3.21 13.02 -6.87
N ILE A 154 3.09 14.11 -7.64
CA ILE A 154 2.69 15.42 -7.09
C ILE A 154 1.36 15.28 -6.34
N ARG A 155 0.37 14.60 -6.92
CA ARG A 155 -0.91 14.30 -6.25
C ARG A 155 -0.70 13.55 -4.93
N ASP A 156 0.17 12.55 -4.90
CA ASP A 156 0.44 11.76 -3.69
C ASP A 156 1.14 12.61 -2.61
N TYR A 157 2.08 13.49 -2.99
CA TYR A 157 2.65 14.47 -2.07
C TYR A 157 1.61 15.45 -1.52
N VAL A 158 0.67 15.91 -2.35
CA VAL A 158 -0.42 16.79 -1.90
C VAL A 158 -1.36 16.02 -0.96
N ALA A 159 -1.63 14.75 -1.23
CA ALA A 159 -2.41 13.88 -0.35
C ALA A 159 -1.74 13.73 1.03
N TYR A 160 -0.44 13.42 1.03
CA TYR A 160 0.36 13.31 2.25
C TYR A 160 0.45 14.64 3.01
N SER A 161 0.63 15.76 2.30
CA SER A 161 0.66 17.10 2.88
C SER A 161 -0.67 17.46 3.55
N ASN A 162 -1.80 17.06 2.95
CA ASN A 162 -3.11 17.21 3.57
C ASN A 162 -3.26 16.36 4.83
N LEU A 163 -2.74 15.13 4.84
CA LEU A 163 -2.73 14.29 6.05
C LEU A 163 -1.89 14.93 7.16
N CYS A 164 -0.71 15.45 6.84
CA CYS A 164 0.14 16.19 7.78
C CYS A 164 -0.56 17.45 8.33
N ARG A 165 -1.29 18.17 7.47
CA ARG A 165 -2.11 19.34 7.88
C ARG A 165 -3.18 18.94 8.89
N VAL A 166 -3.93 17.88 8.61
CA VAL A 166 -4.95 17.35 9.54
C VAL A 166 -4.29 16.93 10.85
N TYR A 167 -3.13 16.28 10.78
CA TYR A 167 -2.38 15.88 11.95
C TYR A 167 -1.99 17.08 12.82
N TRP A 168 -1.40 18.10 12.21
CA TRP A 168 -1.02 19.34 12.89
C TRP A 168 -2.20 19.97 13.62
N ILE A 169 -3.38 20.03 12.97
CA ILE A 169 -4.59 20.60 13.57
C ILE A 169 -4.95 19.86 14.87
N PHE A 170 -4.95 18.53 14.87
CA PHE A 170 -5.35 17.76 16.05
C PHE A 170 -4.28 17.75 17.15
N CYS A 171 -2.99 17.68 16.80
CA CYS A 171 -1.90 17.90 17.76
C CYS A 171 -2.03 19.25 18.45
N ARG A 172 -2.20 20.32 17.66
CA ARG A 172 -2.36 21.69 18.14
C ARG A 172 -3.57 21.83 19.06
N LEU A 173 -4.71 21.29 18.67
CA LEU A 173 -5.93 21.34 19.48
C LEU A 173 -5.75 20.58 20.80
N THR A 174 -5.14 19.39 20.75
CA THR A 174 -4.81 18.60 21.95
C THR A 174 -3.89 19.39 22.90
N LEU A 175 -2.81 19.98 22.37
CA LEU A 175 -1.85 20.77 23.14
C LEU A 175 -2.47 22.03 23.71
N ALA A 176 -3.21 22.81 22.90
CA ALA A 176 -3.83 24.05 23.35
C ALA A 176 -4.88 23.78 24.44
N SER A 177 -5.79 22.82 24.23
CA SER A 177 -6.77 22.42 25.24
C SER A 177 -6.11 21.83 26.49
N GLY A 178 -5.03 21.06 26.32
CA GLY A 178 -4.27 20.47 27.42
C GLY A 178 -3.58 21.52 28.28
N LEU A 179 -2.97 22.52 27.64
CA LEU A 179 -2.35 23.66 28.32
C LEU A 179 -3.38 24.53 29.04
N SER A 180 -4.53 24.80 28.41
CA SER A 180 -5.63 25.50 29.08
C SER A 180 -6.12 24.75 30.31
N LEU A 181 -6.34 23.43 30.20
CA LEU A 181 -6.74 22.61 31.36
C LEU A 181 -5.66 22.59 32.44
N ALA A 182 -4.38 22.48 32.08
CA ALA A 182 -3.28 22.49 33.03
C ALA A 182 -3.15 23.83 33.77
N LYS A 183 -3.46 24.95 33.08
CA LYS A 183 -3.57 26.28 33.67
C LYS A 183 -4.74 26.34 34.65
N ASP A 184 -5.92 25.88 34.25
CA ASP A 184 -7.13 25.86 35.09
C ASP A 184 -6.96 25.01 36.36
N LEU A 185 -6.21 23.91 36.26
CA LEU A 185 -5.87 23.02 37.39
C LEU A 185 -4.67 23.51 38.21
N GLN A 186 -4.08 24.66 37.89
CA GLN A 186 -2.89 25.23 38.54
C GLN A 186 -1.68 24.28 38.53
N ILE A 187 -1.61 23.34 37.59
CA ILE A 187 -0.51 22.38 37.47
C ILE A 187 0.76 23.13 37.02
N LEU A 188 0.61 24.05 36.08
CA LEU A 188 1.72 24.85 35.54
C LEU A 188 2.33 25.77 36.60
N GLU A 189 1.51 26.42 37.43
CA GLU A 189 1.99 27.25 38.54
C GLU A 189 2.78 26.45 39.59
N LYS A 190 2.40 25.18 39.83
CA LYS A 190 3.15 24.29 40.74
C LYS A 190 4.48 23.87 40.13
N LEU A 191 4.51 23.56 38.83
CA LEU A 191 5.74 23.24 38.09
C LEU A 191 6.69 24.44 38.05
N ASP A 192 6.19 25.63 37.77
CA ASP A 192 6.97 26.87 37.75
C ASP A 192 7.59 27.19 39.13
N LYS A 193 6.85 26.95 40.22
CA LYS A 193 7.38 27.08 41.59
C LYS A 193 8.50 26.09 41.90
N ILE A 194 8.44 24.87 41.34
CA ILE A 194 9.47 23.83 41.54
C ILE A 194 10.70 24.10 40.69
N LEU A 195 10.51 24.55 39.44
CA LEU A 195 11.58 24.75 38.46
C LEU A 195 12.19 26.15 38.51
N GLY A 196 11.58 27.10 39.24
CA GLY A 196 12.03 28.49 39.29
C GLY A 196 11.81 29.25 37.98
N THR A 197 10.88 28.78 37.15
CA THR A 197 10.56 29.34 35.82
C THR A 197 9.24 30.11 35.84
N HIS A 198 8.97 30.88 34.79
CA HIS A 198 7.68 31.53 34.56
C HIS A 198 7.18 31.16 33.16
N THR A 199 6.23 30.23 33.08
CA THR A 199 5.70 29.72 31.82
C THR A 199 4.52 30.56 31.35
N ASP A 200 4.72 31.37 30.31
CA ASP A 200 3.64 32.13 29.67
C ASP A 200 2.78 31.22 28.79
N THR A 201 1.75 30.65 29.40
CA THR A 201 0.86 29.67 28.77
C THR A 201 0.06 30.29 27.62
N ASP A 202 -0.35 31.55 27.75
CA ASP A 202 -1.18 32.22 26.74
C ASP A 202 -0.36 32.50 25.48
N LYS A 203 0.90 32.94 25.65
CA LYS A 203 1.84 33.11 24.53
C LYS A 203 2.11 31.80 23.79
N ILE A 204 2.27 30.68 24.50
CA ILE A 204 2.47 29.35 23.88
C ILE A 204 1.22 28.96 23.06
N ILE A 205 0.02 29.17 23.63
CA ILE A 205 -1.24 28.89 22.93
C ILE A 205 -1.40 29.76 21.67
N ASP A 206 -0.99 31.03 21.73
CA ASP A 206 -1.05 31.94 20.58
C ASP A 206 -0.08 31.53 19.47
N ILE A 207 1.15 31.13 19.82
CA ILE A 207 2.11 30.57 18.85
C ILE A 207 1.53 29.31 18.19
N LEU A 208 0.92 28.43 18.97
CA LEU A 208 0.27 27.22 18.45
C LEU A 208 -0.87 27.58 17.47
N LYS A 209 -1.64 28.64 17.73
CA LYS A 209 -2.77 29.09 16.90
C LYS A 209 -2.38 29.89 15.66
N ALA A 210 -1.19 30.50 15.62
CA ALA A 210 -0.76 31.39 14.54
C ALA A 210 -0.90 30.80 13.11
N PRO A 211 -0.63 29.50 12.85
CA PRO A 211 -0.75 28.93 11.51
C PRO A 211 -2.19 28.72 11.00
N ASN A 212 -3.23 28.95 11.81
CA ASN A 212 -4.62 28.57 11.48
C ASN A 212 -5.10 29.12 10.13
N GLY A 213 -4.80 30.39 9.82
CA GLY A 213 -5.20 30.98 8.54
C GLY A 213 -4.63 30.20 7.36
N VAL A 214 -3.33 29.90 7.40
CA VAL A 214 -2.63 29.14 6.37
C VAL A 214 -3.18 27.71 6.27
N LEU A 215 -3.43 27.05 7.41
CA LEU A 215 -4.00 25.70 7.44
C LEU A 215 -5.42 25.65 6.84
N ASN A 216 -6.22 26.71 7.03
CA ASN A 216 -7.54 26.81 6.42
C ASN A 216 -7.45 26.94 4.90
N TYR A 217 -6.53 27.75 4.36
CA TYR A 217 -6.30 27.80 2.91
C TYR A 217 -5.84 26.45 2.34
N PHE A 218 -4.88 25.80 3.00
CA PHE A 218 -4.41 24.49 2.56
C PHE A 218 -5.48 23.40 2.65
N SER A 219 -6.44 23.52 3.57
CA SER A 219 -7.56 22.59 3.68
C SER A 219 -8.41 22.50 2.41
N VAL A 220 -8.54 23.59 1.66
CA VAL A 220 -9.27 23.63 0.38
C VAL A 220 -8.30 23.42 -0.78
N GLY A 221 -7.16 24.12 -0.74
CA GLY A 221 -6.17 24.11 -1.81
C GLY A 221 -5.63 22.72 -2.13
N PHE A 222 -5.34 21.88 -1.13
CA PHE A 222 -4.84 20.53 -1.37
C PHE A 222 -5.86 19.62 -2.05
N PHE A 223 -7.14 19.69 -1.66
CA PHE A 223 -8.18 18.90 -2.33
C PHE A 223 -8.46 19.41 -3.74
N LEU A 224 -8.52 20.72 -3.95
CA LEU A 224 -8.68 21.29 -5.31
C LEU A 224 -7.50 20.95 -6.23
N MET A 225 -6.27 20.99 -5.71
CA MET A 225 -5.09 20.63 -6.48
C MET A 225 -5.10 19.14 -6.87
N ARG A 226 -5.43 18.24 -5.94
CA ARG A 226 -5.59 16.81 -6.25
C ARG A 226 -6.70 16.57 -7.27
N PHE A 227 -7.85 17.21 -7.09
CA PHE A 227 -8.97 17.14 -8.02
C PHE A 227 -8.54 17.61 -9.42
N ALA A 228 -7.86 18.75 -9.52
CA ALA A 228 -7.37 19.29 -10.78
C ALA A 228 -6.34 18.37 -11.46
N ILE A 229 -5.45 17.74 -10.68
CA ILE A 229 -4.50 16.76 -11.22
C ILE A 229 -5.22 15.52 -11.74
N ASP A 230 -6.11 14.91 -10.95
CA ASP A 230 -6.86 13.72 -11.37
C ASP A 230 -7.78 14.03 -12.57
N ALA A 231 -8.37 15.23 -12.63
CA ALA A 231 -9.17 15.72 -13.76
C ALA A 231 -8.32 15.97 -15.00
N GLY A 232 -7.14 16.57 -14.84
CA GLY A 232 -6.17 16.76 -15.92
C GLY A 232 -5.68 15.44 -16.50
N LEU A 233 -5.43 14.44 -15.65
CA LEU A 233 -5.08 13.08 -16.09
C LEU A 233 -6.25 12.40 -16.82
N LEU A 234 -7.47 12.51 -16.30
CA LEU A 234 -8.67 12.02 -16.98
C LEU A 234 -8.82 12.66 -18.36
N ILE A 235 -8.62 13.99 -18.46
CA ILE A 235 -8.71 14.73 -19.71
C ILE A 235 -7.64 14.28 -20.70
N ARG A 236 -6.38 14.24 -20.25
CA ARG A 236 -5.24 13.82 -21.05
C ARG A 236 -5.46 12.44 -21.66
N HIS A 237 -5.72 11.43 -20.82
CA HIS A 237 -5.85 10.05 -21.30
C HIS A 237 -7.17 9.77 -22.03
N THR A 238 -8.16 10.65 -21.95
CA THR A 238 -9.42 10.50 -22.71
C THR A 238 -9.31 11.11 -24.10
N TRP A 239 -8.91 12.38 -24.18
CA TRP A 239 -8.99 13.20 -25.40
C TRP A 239 -7.65 13.44 -26.10
N PHE A 240 -6.53 13.24 -25.42
CA PHE A 240 -5.18 13.44 -25.97
C PHE A 240 -4.39 12.13 -25.90
N PRO A 241 -4.83 11.09 -26.64
CA PRO A 241 -4.13 9.81 -26.67
C PRO A 241 -2.72 9.96 -27.23
N THR A 242 -1.81 9.10 -26.79
CA THR A 242 -0.49 8.99 -27.42
C THR A 242 -0.60 8.38 -28.81
N ASP A 243 0.42 8.56 -29.66
CA ASP A 243 0.49 7.95 -30.99
C ASP A 243 0.29 6.41 -30.95
N GLN A 244 0.64 5.76 -29.85
CA GLN A 244 0.42 4.32 -29.65
C GLN A 244 -1.03 3.99 -29.29
N GLU A 245 -1.72 4.87 -28.56
CA GLU A 245 -3.14 4.75 -28.25
C GLU A 245 -4.04 5.11 -29.44
N GLU A 246 -3.57 5.99 -30.34
CA GLU A 246 -4.29 6.40 -31.55
C GLU A 246 -4.28 5.31 -32.63
N LYS A 247 -3.16 4.58 -32.76
CA LYS A 247 -3.00 3.48 -33.74
C LYS A 247 -4.03 2.36 -33.60
N ASP A 248 -4.61 2.19 -32.42
CA ASP A 248 -5.40 1.01 -32.06
C ASP A 248 -6.93 1.21 -32.06
N LYS A 249 -7.43 2.32 -32.62
CA LYS A 249 -8.87 2.65 -32.70
C LYS A 249 -9.63 2.59 -31.36
N THR A 250 -8.94 2.64 -30.21
CA THR A 250 -9.59 2.68 -28.89
C THR A 250 -10.48 3.93 -28.81
N THR A 251 -11.75 3.76 -28.47
CA THR A 251 -12.67 4.89 -28.45
C THR A 251 -12.41 5.78 -27.23
N ALA A 252 -12.66 7.09 -27.37
CA ALA A 252 -12.57 8.03 -26.25
C ALA A 252 -13.47 7.60 -25.07
N LEU A 253 -14.63 6.99 -25.35
CA LEU A 253 -15.53 6.49 -24.33
C LEU A 253 -14.93 5.31 -23.52
N GLU A 254 -14.19 4.41 -24.17
CA GLU A 254 -13.50 3.32 -23.49
C GLU A 254 -12.37 3.84 -22.59
N ARG A 255 -11.57 4.78 -23.09
CA ARG A 255 -10.53 5.45 -22.29
C ARG A 255 -11.14 6.22 -21.11
N PHE A 256 -12.19 7.00 -21.35
CA PHE A 256 -12.91 7.72 -20.29
C PHE A 256 -13.42 6.79 -19.20
N LYS A 257 -14.09 5.68 -19.56
CA LYS A 257 -14.61 4.71 -18.59
C LYS A 257 -13.50 4.11 -17.75
N PHE A 258 -12.38 3.73 -18.37
CA PHE A 258 -11.22 3.19 -17.67
C PHE A 258 -10.64 4.22 -16.69
N GLU A 259 -10.38 5.45 -17.17
CA GLU A 259 -9.78 6.52 -16.37
C GLU A 259 -10.70 6.99 -15.23
N PHE A 260 -12.01 7.04 -15.48
CA PHE A 260 -13.02 7.38 -14.48
C PHE A 260 -13.12 6.28 -13.43
N TYR A 261 -13.18 5.00 -13.82
CA TYR A 261 -13.20 3.89 -12.86
C TYR A 261 -11.98 3.91 -11.93
N LYS A 262 -10.80 4.26 -12.45
CA LYS A 262 -9.58 4.39 -11.66
C LYS A 262 -9.62 5.51 -10.61
N ARG A 263 -10.39 6.58 -10.83
CA ARG A 263 -10.32 7.83 -10.03
C ARG A 263 -11.63 8.27 -9.37
N HIS A 264 -12.77 7.63 -9.67
CA HIS A 264 -14.08 8.08 -9.19
C HIS A 264 -14.16 8.27 -7.67
N CYS A 265 -13.56 7.38 -6.88
CA CYS A 265 -13.50 7.55 -5.43
C CYS A 265 -12.67 8.78 -5.01
N ASN A 266 -11.58 9.07 -5.71
CA ASN A 266 -10.76 10.26 -5.44
C ASN A 266 -11.50 11.53 -5.82
N PHE A 267 -12.18 11.55 -6.98
CA PHE A 267 -13.02 12.69 -7.38
C PHE A 267 -14.11 12.97 -6.36
N ALA A 268 -14.82 11.94 -5.91
CA ALA A 268 -15.86 12.07 -4.89
C ALA A 268 -15.27 12.64 -3.60
N ASN A 269 -14.17 12.07 -3.13
CA ASN A 269 -13.47 12.52 -1.92
C ASN A 269 -13.02 13.97 -2.01
N ASP A 270 -12.32 14.32 -3.07
CA ASP A 270 -11.67 15.63 -3.21
C ASP A 270 -12.71 16.72 -3.46
N LEU A 271 -13.78 16.45 -4.21
CA LEU A 271 -14.88 17.39 -4.41
C LEU A 271 -15.67 17.63 -3.13
N VAL A 272 -16.02 16.57 -2.40
CA VAL A 272 -16.74 16.66 -1.12
C VAL A 272 -15.91 17.48 -0.13
N TRP A 273 -14.65 17.11 0.08
CA TRP A 273 -13.84 17.79 1.08
C TRP A 273 -13.41 19.20 0.69
N ALA A 274 -13.15 19.49 -0.59
CA ALA A 274 -12.92 20.86 -1.04
C ALA A 274 -14.15 21.75 -0.75
N THR A 275 -15.34 21.22 -0.99
CA THR A 275 -16.60 21.94 -0.77
C THR A 275 -16.88 22.12 0.72
N VAL A 276 -16.80 21.05 1.50
CA VAL A 276 -17.06 21.10 2.95
C VAL A 276 -16.05 22.00 3.64
N ASN A 277 -14.75 21.87 3.37
CA ASN A 277 -13.73 22.73 3.96
C ASN A 277 -13.90 24.20 3.55
N PHE A 278 -14.34 24.47 2.32
CA PHE A 278 -14.66 25.85 1.91
C PHE A 278 -15.82 26.40 2.75
N LEU A 279 -16.91 25.64 2.89
CA LEU A 279 -18.07 26.04 3.67
C LEU A 279 -17.75 26.22 5.16
N THR A 280 -16.94 25.34 5.75
CA THR A 280 -16.70 25.29 7.20
C THR A 280 -15.51 26.15 7.64
N ASN A 281 -14.41 26.21 6.88
CA ASN A 281 -13.23 26.98 7.28
C ASN A 281 -13.27 28.45 6.80
N PHE A 282 -14.12 28.75 5.82
CA PHE A 282 -14.41 30.12 5.37
C PHE A 282 -15.86 30.50 5.69
N ASN A 283 -16.35 30.05 6.84
CA ASN A 283 -17.71 30.28 7.29
C ASN A 283 -18.08 31.76 7.47
N HIS A 284 -17.09 32.62 7.71
CA HIS A 284 -17.24 34.08 7.68
C HIS A 284 -17.61 34.64 6.28
N ILE A 285 -17.23 33.95 5.20
CA ILE A 285 -17.59 34.29 3.82
C ILE A 285 -18.95 33.67 3.46
N THR A 286 -19.19 32.43 3.90
CA THR A 286 -20.41 31.69 3.56
C THR A 286 -21.59 31.99 4.49
N HIS A 287 -21.36 32.79 5.53
CA HIS A 287 -22.32 33.17 6.57
C HIS A 287 -22.93 31.98 7.33
N ILE A 288 -22.15 30.91 7.51
CA ILE A 288 -22.56 29.74 8.30
C ILE A 288 -22.07 29.90 9.75
N PRO A 289 -22.93 29.74 10.77
CA PRO A 289 -22.50 29.79 12.17
C PRO A 289 -21.46 28.72 12.53
N ASP A 290 -20.52 29.01 13.45
CA ASP A 290 -19.48 28.08 13.89
C ASP A 290 -20.03 26.69 14.34
N PRO A 291 -21.11 26.60 15.14
CA PRO A 291 -21.65 25.29 15.53
C PRO A 291 -22.14 24.47 14.33
N THR A 292 -22.74 25.14 13.35
CA THR A 292 -23.20 24.51 12.11
C THR A 292 -22.02 24.03 11.26
N ALA A 293 -20.94 24.81 11.18
CA ALA A 293 -19.71 24.41 10.50
C ALA A 293 -19.06 23.17 11.16
N GLY A 294 -19.05 23.11 12.50
CA GLY A 294 -18.63 21.95 13.26
C GLY A 294 -19.49 20.71 12.98
N ALA A 295 -20.82 20.85 13.05
CA ALA A 295 -21.74 19.76 12.76
C ALA A 295 -21.60 19.24 11.31
N LEU A 296 -21.44 20.14 10.34
CA LEU A 296 -21.21 19.78 8.94
C LEU A 296 -19.93 18.96 8.79
N THR A 297 -18.83 19.40 9.42
CA THR A 297 -17.56 18.65 9.42
C THR A 297 -17.73 17.26 10.03
N ALA A 298 -18.43 17.15 11.16
CA ALA A 298 -18.69 15.87 11.82
C ALA A 298 -19.47 14.88 10.92
N VAL A 299 -20.53 15.35 10.24
CA VAL A 299 -21.29 14.52 9.30
C VAL A 299 -20.42 14.00 8.16
N PHE A 300 -19.57 14.86 7.59
CA PHE A 300 -18.71 14.49 6.47
C PHE A 300 -17.46 13.68 6.87
N LEU A 301 -17.05 13.69 8.14
CA LEU A 301 -16.11 12.67 8.63
C LEU A 301 -16.72 11.26 8.56
N GLY A 302 -18.04 11.12 8.71
CA GLY A 302 -18.73 9.85 8.48
C GLY A 302 -18.69 9.39 7.02
N PHE A 303 -18.59 10.32 6.07
CA PHE A 303 -18.40 9.99 4.67
C PHE A 303 -17.06 9.29 4.42
N ASP A 304 -15.98 9.61 5.15
CA ASP A 304 -14.68 8.95 4.99
C ASP A 304 -14.73 7.46 5.39
N VAL A 305 -15.48 7.14 6.45
CA VAL A 305 -15.74 5.75 6.87
C VAL A 305 -16.45 5.01 5.74
N CYS A 306 -17.56 5.58 5.25
CA CYS A 306 -18.34 5.01 4.15
C CYS A 306 -17.53 4.84 2.87
N MET A 307 -16.71 5.83 2.51
CA MET A 307 -15.86 5.81 1.32
C MET A 307 -14.78 4.72 1.43
N THR A 308 -14.18 4.55 2.60
CA THR A 308 -13.18 3.50 2.85
C THR A 308 -13.81 2.11 2.77
N LEU A 309 -14.98 1.90 3.37
CA LEU A 309 -15.73 0.65 3.26
C LEU A 309 -16.19 0.37 1.83
N TYR A 310 -16.57 1.40 1.08
CA TYR A 310 -16.91 1.26 -0.34
C TYR A 310 -15.70 0.83 -1.17
N LYS A 311 -14.51 1.40 -0.94
CA LYS A 311 -13.26 0.95 -1.57
C LYS A 311 -12.94 -0.51 -1.22
N CYS A 312 -13.14 -0.92 0.03
CA CYS A 312 -13.01 -2.31 0.44
C CYS A 312 -13.99 -3.22 -0.32
N HIS A 313 -15.24 -2.81 -0.46
CA HIS A 313 -16.24 -3.55 -1.24
C HIS A 313 -15.84 -3.70 -2.70
N LEU A 314 -15.32 -2.65 -3.35
CA LEU A 314 -14.83 -2.73 -4.73
C LEU A 314 -13.64 -3.69 -4.84
N ALA A 315 -12.67 -3.62 -3.93
CA ALA A 315 -11.55 -4.54 -3.89
C ALA A 315 -12.00 -5.99 -3.68
N LYS A 316 -13.04 -6.22 -2.86
CA LYS A 316 -13.64 -7.54 -2.64
C LYS A 316 -14.22 -8.12 -3.92
N GLN A 317 -14.91 -7.30 -4.72
CA GLN A 317 -15.45 -7.73 -6.00
C GLN A 317 -14.33 -8.15 -6.97
N GLU A 318 -13.23 -7.39 -7.01
CA GLU A 318 -12.05 -7.74 -7.83
C GLU A 318 -11.43 -9.06 -7.39
N TYR A 319 -11.25 -9.26 -6.07
CA TYR A 319 -10.79 -10.52 -5.48
C TYR A 319 -11.69 -11.70 -5.86
N LEU A 320 -12.99 -11.61 -5.59
CA LEU A 320 -13.94 -12.69 -5.86
C LEU A 320 -13.98 -13.05 -7.35
N SER A 321 -13.91 -12.04 -8.23
CA SER A 321 -13.86 -12.27 -9.67
C SER A 321 -12.59 -13.02 -10.09
N LYS A 322 -11.44 -12.72 -9.48
CA LYS A 322 -10.19 -13.41 -9.78
C LYS A 322 -10.13 -14.82 -9.19
N LYS A 323 -10.63 -14.99 -7.96
CA LYS A 323 -10.77 -16.29 -7.31
C LYS A 323 -11.62 -17.24 -8.15
N ALA A 324 -12.80 -16.79 -8.58
CA ALA A 324 -13.67 -17.56 -9.46
C ALA A 324 -13.00 -17.91 -10.80
N GLN A 325 -12.17 -17.02 -11.36
CA GLN A 325 -11.39 -17.31 -12.56
C GLN A 325 -10.41 -18.48 -12.33
N TYR A 326 -9.65 -18.46 -11.23
CA TYR A 326 -8.70 -19.55 -10.93
C TYR A 326 -9.40 -20.88 -10.63
N GLU A 327 -10.51 -20.84 -9.88
CA GLU A 327 -11.32 -22.04 -9.60
C GLU A 327 -11.86 -22.65 -10.89
N GLN A 328 -12.37 -21.82 -11.81
CA GLN A 328 -12.82 -22.26 -13.11
C GLN A 328 -11.68 -22.81 -13.98
N GLU A 329 -10.52 -22.16 -14.02
CA GLU A 329 -9.35 -22.67 -14.79
C GLU A 329 -8.88 -24.03 -14.26
N MET A 330 -8.86 -24.23 -12.94
CA MET A 330 -8.54 -25.53 -12.34
C MET A 330 -9.57 -26.60 -12.72
N GLU A 331 -10.87 -26.28 -12.66
CA GLU A 331 -11.94 -27.20 -13.06
C GLU A 331 -11.79 -27.59 -14.54
N GLU A 332 -11.48 -26.64 -15.41
CA GLU A 332 -11.26 -26.92 -16.84
C GLU A 332 -10.09 -27.87 -17.07
N TYR A 333 -8.97 -27.70 -16.37
CA TYR A 333 -7.82 -28.62 -16.50
C TYR A 333 -8.13 -30.05 -16.01
N LEU A 334 -8.98 -30.19 -14.98
CA LEU A 334 -9.30 -31.49 -14.37
C LEU A 334 -10.45 -32.21 -15.07
N MET A 335 -11.52 -31.49 -15.42
CA MET A 335 -12.78 -32.06 -15.89
C MET A 335 -12.97 -31.98 -17.41
N HIS A 336 -12.20 -31.12 -18.10
CA HIS A 336 -12.33 -30.86 -19.53
C HIS A 336 -11.00 -31.04 -20.29
N PRO A 337 -10.34 -32.22 -20.21
CA PRO A 337 -9.07 -32.46 -20.88
C PRO A 337 -9.15 -32.27 -22.41
N GLU A 338 -10.33 -32.42 -23.02
CA GLU A 338 -10.57 -32.17 -24.43
C GLU A 338 -10.31 -30.73 -24.88
N LYS A 339 -10.33 -29.77 -23.94
CA LYS A 339 -9.98 -28.36 -24.22
C LYS A 339 -8.47 -28.13 -24.32
N PHE A 340 -7.66 -29.10 -23.90
CA PHE A 340 -6.20 -29.02 -23.84
C PHE A 340 -5.54 -30.24 -24.53
N PRO A 341 -5.83 -30.48 -25.83
CA PRO A 341 -5.34 -31.67 -26.53
C PRO A 341 -3.80 -31.68 -26.70
N TYR A 342 -3.16 -30.53 -26.51
CA TYR A 342 -1.71 -30.33 -26.61
C TYR A 342 -0.97 -30.58 -25.29
N MET A 343 -1.67 -30.88 -24.19
CA MET A 343 -1.06 -31.14 -22.88
C MET A 343 -1.20 -32.60 -22.47
N THR A 344 -0.16 -33.15 -21.85
CA THR A 344 -0.25 -34.44 -21.16
C THR A 344 -1.09 -34.32 -19.87
N PRO A 345 -1.61 -35.43 -19.30
CA PRO A 345 -2.23 -35.41 -17.98
C PRO A 345 -1.33 -34.81 -16.90
N GLU A 346 -0.03 -35.12 -16.95
CA GLU A 346 0.97 -34.63 -16.02
C GLU A 346 1.15 -33.10 -16.14
N ASP A 347 1.21 -32.57 -17.37
CA ASP A 347 1.26 -31.12 -17.62
C ASP A 347 0.06 -30.41 -17.00
N ARG A 348 -1.15 -30.95 -17.20
CA ARG A 348 -2.37 -30.35 -16.62
C ARG A 348 -2.34 -30.31 -15.10
N LEU A 349 -1.79 -31.33 -14.45
CA LEU A 349 -1.61 -31.34 -12.99
C LEU A 349 -0.63 -30.26 -12.53
N VAL A 350 0.47 -30.05 -13.25
CA VAL A 350 1.41 -28.95 -12.95
C VAL A 350 0.71 -27.58 -13.04
N HIS A 351 -0.15 -27.37 -14.04
CA HIS A 351 -0.94 -26.13 -14.15
C HIS A 351 -1.94 -25.97 -13.00
N VAL A 352 -2.59 -27.05 -12.58
CA VAL A 352 -3.49 -27.03 -11.42
C VAL A 352 -2.73 -26.69 -10.13
N ASP A 353 -1.55 -27.26 -9.93
CA ASP A 353 -0.74 -26.96 -8.75
C ASP A 353 -0.24 -25.51 -8.75
N MET A 354 0.17 -24.98 -9.91
CA MET A 354 0.48 -23.54 -10.08
C MET A 354 -0.73 -22.67 -9.70
N LEU A 355 -1.93 -22.98 -10.22
CA LEU A 355 -3.15 -22.24 -9.91
C LEU A 355 -3.52 -22.29 -8.43
N ARG A 356 -3.33 -23.42 -7.74
CA ARG A 356 -3.53 -23.54 -6.29
C ARG A 356 -2.60 -22.61 -5.52
N MET A 357 -1.33 -22.54 -5.91
CA MET A 357 -0.37 -21.64 -5.28
C MET A 357 -0.68 -20.17 -5.58
N GLN A 358 -1.05 -19.82 -6.81
CA GLN A 358 -1.51 -18.47 -7.16
C GLN A 358 -2.76 -18.06 -6.37
N LEU A 359 -3.70 -19.00 -6.16
CA LEU A 359 -4.90 -18.78 -5.35
C LEU A 359 -4.54 -18.54 -3.88
N LYS A 360 -3.55 -19.25 -3.34
CA LYS A 360 -3.03 -19.00 -1.99
C LYS A 360 -2.43 -17.60 -1.86
N GLU A 361 -1.62 -17.14 -2.83
CA GLU A 361 -1.12 -15.76 -2.83
C GLU A 361 -2.26 -14.73 -2.96
N LEU A 362 -3.25 -14.99 -3.83
CA LEU A 362 -4.43 -14.13 -3.97
C LEU A 362 -5.19 -13.98 -2.65
N GLU A 363 -5.29 -15.04 -1.86
CA GLU A 363 -5.94 -15.03 -0.55
C GLU A 363 -5.15 -14.24 0.50
N ILE A 364 -3.82 -14.40 0.54
CA ILE A 364 -2.95 -13.58 1.41
C ILE A 364 -3.10 -12.10 1.05
N ASP A 365 -3.00 -11.76 -0.23
CA ASP A 365 -3.13 -10.39 -0.73
C ASP A 365 -4.49 -9.78 -0.36
N TRP A 366 -5.57 -10.56 -0.51
CA TRP A 366 -6.92 -10.13 -0.16
C TRP A 366 -7.07 -9.91 1.35
N ARG A 367 -6.72 -10.89 2.18
CA ARG A 367 -6.82 -10.78 3.65
C ARG A 367 -5.99 -9.60 4.18
N THR A 368 -4.81 -9.37 3.61
CA THR A 368 -3.95 -8.22 3.93
C THR A 368 -4.63 -6.89 3.57
N LYS A 369 -5.16 -6.77 2.35
CA LYS A 369 -5.88 -5.56 1.90
C LYS A 369 -7.14 -5.31 2.72
N GLU A 370 -7.93 -6.35 2.99
CA GLU A 370 -9.16 -6.27 3.78
C GLU A 370 -8.88 -5.76 5.19
N ALA A 371 -7.90 -6.35 5.89
CA ALA A 371 -7.47 -5.88 7.21
C ALA A 371 -6.97 -4.42 7.16
N THR A 372 -6.20 -4.06 6.15
CA THR A 372 -5.71 -2.67 5.97
C THR A 372 -6.86 -1.69 5.77
N PHE A 373 -7.87 -2.06 4.97
CA PHE A 373 -9.07 -1.24 4.82
C PHE A 373 -9.83 -1.07 6.14
N TYR A 374 -9.96 -2.14 6.93
CA TYR A 374 -10.60 -2.04 8.24
C TYR A 374 -9.80 -1.20 9.23
N PHE A 375 -8.47 -1.30 9.23
CA PHE A 375 -7.60 -0.45 10.03
C PHE A 375 -7.76 1.03 9.67
N VAL A 376 -7.78 1.35 8.38
CA VAL A 376 -8.02 2.71 7.87
C VAL A 376 -9.45 3.19 8.15
N ALA A 377 -10.46 2.31 8.07
CA ALA A 377 -11.84 2.65 8.42
C ALA A 377 -12.00 2.89 9.92
N ALA A 378 -11.29 2.14 10.77
CA ALA A 378 -11.24 2.37 12.21
C ALA A 378 -10.57 3.71 12.53
N ALA A 379 -9.48 4.06 11.83
CA ALA A 379 -8.88 5.39 11.92
C ALA A 379 -9.88 6.50 11.55
N ALA A 380 -10.59 6.36 10.43
CA ALA A 380 -11.66 7.29 10.03
C ALA A 380 -12.76 7.42 11.09
N ALA A 381 -13.19 6.29 11.67
CA ALA A 381 -14.22 6.25 12.69
C ALA A 381 -13.76 6.91 14.00
N LEU A 382 -12.52 6.67 14.44
CA LEU A 382 -11.94 7.33 15.60
C LEU A 382 -11.84 8.84 15.39
N LEU A 383 -11.44 9.28 14.19
CA LEU A 383 -11.40 10.69 13.82
C LEU A 383 -12.79 11.33 13.91
N MET A 384 -13.80 10.68 13.33
CA MET A 384 -15.20 11.10 13.35
C MET A 384 -15.73 11.17 14.79
N LEU A 385 -15.56 10.10 15.57
CA LEU A 385 -16.08 9.99 16.94
C LEU A 385 -15.38 10.98 17.87
N GLY A 386 -14.05 11.08 17.82
CA GLY A 386 -13.29 12.04 18.60
C GLY A 386 -13.71 13.48 18.30
N PHE A 387 -13.80 13.84 17.01
CA PHE A 387 -14.23 15.19 16.63
C PHE A 387 -15.68 15.46 17.06
N THR A 388 -16.61 14.53 16.81
CA THR A 388 -18.02 14.68 17.19
C THR A 388 -18.20 14.78 18.69
N ALA A 389 -17.50 13.93 19.47
CA ALA A 389 -17.54 13.97 20.92
C ALA A 389 -17.02 15.32 21.46
N SER A 390 -15.98 15.90 20.84
CA SER A 390 -15.47 17.23 21.22
C SER A 390 -16.49 18.36 21.02
N LEU A 391 -17.46 18.18 20.11
CA LEU A 391 -18.55 19.14 19.89
C LEU A 391 -19.72 18.96 20.87
N LEU A 392 -19.98 17.71 21.27
CA LEU A 392 -21.12 17.37 22.13
C LEU A 392 -20.84 17.56 23.61
N PHE A 393 -19.60 17.33 24.03
CA PHE A 393 -19.21 17.41 25.44
C PHE A 393 -18.44 18.69 25.74
N THR A 394 -18.88 19.42 26.77
CA THR A 394 -18.34 20.73 27.15
C THR A 394 -17.26 20.68 28.23
N GLY A 395 -16.94 19.49 28.75
CA GLY A 395 -15.90 19.30 29.76
C GLY A 395 -14.49 19.53 29.20
N PRO A 396 -13.65 20.40 29.78
CA PRO A 396 -12.34 20.73 29.22
C PRO A 396 -11.39 19.51 29.15
N GLY A 397 -11.47 18.59 30.12
CA GLY A 397 -10.74 17.32 30.06
C GLY A 397 -11.21 16.38 28.96
N ILE A 398 -12.51 16.41 28.63
CA ILE A 398 -13.09 15.58 27.56
C ILE A 398 -12.59 16.08 26.21
N ALA A 399 -12.52 17.40 25.99
CA ALA A 399 -11.99 17.97 24.75
C ALA A 399 -10.54 17.54 24.47
N VAL A 400 -9.68 17.53 25.50
CA VAL A 400 -8.28 17.04 25.37
C VAL A 400 -8.26 15.57 24.94
N ALA A 401 -9.01 14.71 25.62
CA ALA A 401 -9.08 13.30 25.28
C ALA A 401 -9.62 13.08 23.86
N CYS A 402 -10.64 13.81 23.46
CA CYS A 402 -11.24 13.74 22.12
C CYS A 402 -10.25 14.13 21.02
N PHE A 403 -9.52 15.24 21.17
CA PHE A 403 -8.51 15.65 20.18
C PHE A 403 -7.30 14.72 20.17
N PHE A 404 -6.95 14.12 21.31
CA PHE A 404 -5.93 13.08 21.35
C PHE A 404 -6.36 11.81 20.59
N VAL A 405 -7.63 11.41 20.69
CA VAL A 405 -8.18 10.32 19.86
C VAL A 405 -8.09 10.66 18.37
N CYS A 406 -8.39 11.90 17.97
CA CYS A 406 -8.18 12.35 16.59
C CYS A 406 -6.70 12.30 16.17
N THR A 407 -5.79 12.65 17.07
CA THR A 407 -4.33 12.56 16.87
C THR A 407 -3.91 11.10 16.62
N LEU A 408 -4.41 10.16 17.42
CA LEU A 408 -4.21 8.71 17.23
C LEU A 408 -4.77 8.22 15.90
N ALA A 409 -5.96 8.68 15.51
CA ALA A 409 -6.56 8.33 14.23
C ALA A 409 -5.67 8.76 13.04
N VAL A 410 -5.10 9.96 13.07
CA VAL A 410 -4.17 10.40 12.01
C VAL A 410 -2.86 9.61 12.05
N ALA A 411 -2.36 9.27 13.24
CA ALA A 411 -1.21 8.40 13.41
C ALA A 411 -1.44 7.00 12.79
N MET A 412 -2.66 6.46 12.93
CA MET A 412 -3.05 5.21 12.27
C MET A 412 -3.00 5.34 10.75
N TYR A 413 -3.56 6.41 10.17
CA TYR A 413 -3.44 6.65 8.72
C TYR A 413 -1.98 6.68 8.24
N LEU A 414 -1.10 7.34 8.99
CA LEU A 414 0.35 7.41 8.67
C LEU A 414 1.07 6.06 8.85
N SER A 415 0.46 5.11 9.56
CA SER A 415 1.05 3.80 9.88
C SER A 415 0.41 2.65 9.09
N SER A 416 -0.50 2.95 8.14
CA SER A 416 -1.23 1.93 7.38
C SER A 416 -0.32 0.98 6.59
N ASP A 417 0.78 1.49 6.04
CA ASP A 417 1.71 0.69 5.25
C ASP A 417 2.51 -0.29 6.13
N ALA A 418 2.92 0.15 7.33
CA ALA A 418 3.58 -0.72 8.31
C ALA A 418 2.60 -1.78 8.84
N PHE A 419 1.35 -1.40 9.10
CA PHE A 419 0.28 -2.34 9.46
C PHE A 419 0.03 -3.39 8.38
N SER A 420 -0.07 -2.96 7.11
CA SER A 420 -0.26 -3.86 5.97
C SER A 420 0.86 -4.90 5.88
N LYS A 421 2.12 -4.49 6.04
CA LYS A 421 3.27 -5.41 6.08
C LYS A 421 3.20 -6.37 7.27
N TYR A 422 2.89 -5.87 8.45
CA TYR A 422 2.68 -6.71 9.64
C TYR A 422 1.62 -7.79 9.38
N GLN A 423 0.48 -7.41 8.80
CA GLN A 423 -0.60 -8.34 8.49
C GLN A 423 -0.16 -9.37 7.44
N GLU A 424 0.52 -8.94 6.36
CA GLU A 424 1.05 -9.85 5.34
C GLU A 424 1.95 -10.92 5.97
N LYS A 425 2.89 -10.50 6.83
CA LYS A 425 3.84 -11.41 7.50
C LYS A 425 3.15 -12.32 8.51
N SER A 426 2.14 -11.83 9.23
CA SER A 426 1.31 -12.67 10.11
C SER A 426 0.62 -13.79 9.33
N LEU A 427 0.03 -13.48 8.18
CA LEU A 427 -0.64 -14.47 7.34
C LEU A 427 0.36 -15.47 6.72
N ARG A 428 1.56 -15.01 6.41
CA ARG A 428 2.63 -15.89 5.90
C ARG A 428 3.15 -16.83 6.98
N LEU A 429 3.24 -16.38 8.22
CA LEU A 429 3.57 -17.21 9.39
C LEU A 429 2.51 -18.29 9.64
N GLU A 430 1.22 -17.94 9.58
CA GLU A 430 0.10 -18.91 9.68
C GLU A 430 0.21 -20.04 8.65
N GLN A 431 0.82 -19.76 7.50
CA GLN A 431 0.92 -20.66 6.36
C GLN A 431 2.29 -21.33 6.19
N ALA A 432 3.25 -21.01 7.06
CA ALA A 432 4.59 -21.56 7.02
C ALA A 432 4.59 -23.03 7.45
N LYS A 433 5.39 -23.85 6.76
CA LYS A 433 5.63 -25.26 7.13
C LYS A 433 6.89 -25.35 8.00
N ASP A 434 7.12 -26.51 8.62
CA ASP A 434 8.20 -26.73 9.60
C ASP A 434 9.60 -26.26 9.12
N GLY A 435 9.90 -26.30 7.82
CA GLY A 435 11.18 -25.83 7.26
C GLY A 435 11.32 -24.31 7.11
N ASP A 436 10.21 -23.58 6.95
CA ASP A 436 10.20 -22.12 6.70
C ASP A 436 9.74 -21.31 7.93
N TYR A 437 9.32 -22.00 9.00
CA TYR A 437 8.67 -21.39 10.15
C TYR A 437 9.58 -20.38 10.85
N ALA A 438 10.85 -20.73 11.11
CA ALA A 438 11.80 -19.84 11.78
C ALA A 438 12.04 -18.53 11.01
N VAL A 439 12.17 -18.62 9.68
CA VAL A 439 12.33 -17.45 8.80
C VAL A 439 11.05 -16.60 8.81
N ALA A 440 9.88 -17.24 8.68
CA ALA A 440 8.61 -16.55 8.70
C ALA A 440 8.34 -15.85 10.05
N LEU A 441 8.74 -16.47 11.16
CA LEU A 441 8.62 -15.92 12.52
C LEU A 441 9.48 -14.66 12.66
N LYS A 442 10.76 -14.72 12.25
CA LYS A 442 11.66 -13.57 12.29
C LYS A 442 11.15 -12.41 11.40
N GLU A 443 10.64 -12.72 10.20
CA GLU A 443 10.04 -11.69 9.33
C GLU A 443 8.79 -11.06 9.96
N TYR A 444 7.96 -11.85 10.65
CA TYR A 444 6.78 -11.39 11.38
C TYR A 444 7.15 -10.49 12.56
N GLU A 445 8.09 -10.90 13.42
CA GLU A 445 8.55 -10.12 14.57
C GLU A 445 9.14 -8.78 14.13
N ALA A 446 9.96 -8.78 13.07
CA ALA A 446 10.52 -7.57 12.50
C ALA A 446 9.41 -6.61 12.01
N ALA A 447 8.39 -7.14 11.32
CA ALA A 447 7.26 -6.35 10.82
C ALA A 447 6.36 -5.84 11.97
N ARG A 448 6.14 -6.64 13.01
CA ARG A 448 5.41 -6.25 14.21
C ARG A 448 6.11 -5.11 14.95
N ASN A 449 7.43 -5.23 15.15
CA ASN A 449 8.23 -4.20 15.81
C ASN A 449 8.25 -2.91 14.98
N ASP A 450 8.40 -3.00 13.66
CA ASP A 450 8.33 -1.85 12.74
C ASP A 450 6.96 -1.15 12.82
N PHE A 451 5.86 -1.92 12.88
CA PHE A 451 4.51 -1.38 13.04
C PHE A 451 4.32 -0.67 14.38
N ILE A 452 4.67 -1.31 15.50
CA ILE A 452 4.55 -0.73 16.84
C ILE A 452 5.39 0.55 16.94
N PHE A 453 6.64 0.49 16.48
CA PHE A 453 7.53 1.63 16.46
C PHE A 453 6.95 2.78 15.62
N THR A 454 6.47 2.48 14.41
CA THR A 454 5.85 3.47 13.52
C THR A 454 4.61 4.09 14.13
N MET A 455 3.74 3.31 14.80
CA MET A 455 2.55 3.79 15.50
C MET A 455 2.89 4.73 16.66
N VAL A 456 3.83 4.33 17.53
CA VAL A 456 4.28 5.17 18.66
C VAL A 456 4.92 6.45 18.14
N LYS A 457 5.81 6.33 17.16
CA LYS A 457 6.48 7.45 16.51
C LYS A 457 5.47 8.44 15.93
N ASN A 458 4.55 7.96 15.10
CA ASN A 458 3.53 8.76 14.46
C ASN A 458 2.45 9.28 15.41
N THR A 459 2.42 8.84 16.67
CA THR A 459 1.52 9.36 17.70
C THR A 459 2.20 10.46 18.54
N VAL A 460 3.42 10.19 18.99
CA VAL A 460 4.10 10.98 20.02
C VAL A 460 5.00 12.05 19.42
N MET A 461 5.83 11.70 18.43
CA MET A 461 6.93 12.59 18.01
C MET A 461 6.44 13.92 17.43
N PRO A 462 5.41 13.96 16.57
CA PRO A 462 4.93 15.24 16.06
C PRO A 462 4.31 16.12 17.14
N THR A 463 3.57 15.54 18.10
CA THR A 463 3.07 16.28 19.26
C THR A 463 4.22 16.86 20.09
N LEU A 464 5.27 16.07 20.35
CA LEU A 464 6.45 16.50 21.08
C LEU A 464 7.21 17.61 20.34
N LEU A 465 7.41 17.48 19.03
CA LEU A 465 8.07 18.48 18.20
C LEU A 465 7.26 19.79 18.19
N ILE A 466 5.95 19.72 17.97
CA ILE A 466 5.06 20.90 17.96
C ILE A 466 5.10 21.61 19.32
N ALA A 467 4.98 20.87 20.41
CA ALA A 467 5.07 21.41 21.76
C ALA A 467 6.43 22.07 22.01
N THR A 468 7.52 21.40 21.60
CA THR A 468 8.88 21.93 21.78
C THR A 468 9.09 23.19 20.94
N TYR A 469 8.60 23.24 19.70
CA TYR A 469 8.67 24.46 18.85
C TYR A 469 7.91 25.63 19.48
N ALA A 470 6.75 25.37 20.10
CA ALA A 470 5.96 26.40 20.74
C ALA A 470 6.58 26.94 22.03
N ILE A 471 7.32 26.09 22.77
CA ILE A 471 7.99 26.47 24.03
C ILE A 471 9.38 27.06 23.77
N CYS A 472 10.20 26.38 22.96
CA CYS A 472 11.62 26.70 22.74
C CYS A 472 12.09 26.23 21.35
N TRP A 473 12.04 27.14 20.36
CA TRP A 473 12.41 26.82 18.98
C TRP A 473 13.87 26.30 18.79
N PRO A 474 14.92 26.74 19.54
CA PRO A 474 16.25 26.17 19.37
C PRO A 474 16.33 24.72 19.85
N ALA A 475 15.67 24.39 20.97
CA ALA A 475 15.58 23.02 21.47
C ALA A 475 14.82 22.13 20.47
N ALA A 476 13.79 22.66 19.83
CA ALA A 476 13.03 21.95 18.80
C ALA A 476 13.89 21.62 17.56
N ILE A 477 14.76 22.53 17.13
CA ILE A 477 15.73 22.26 16.05
C ILE A 477 16.69 21.15 16.45
N ALA A 478 17.27 21.21 17.66
CA ALA A 478 18.16 20.17 18.16
C ALA A 478 17.45 18.80 18.21
N LEU A 479 16.23 18.75 18.74
CA LEU A 479 15.40 17.55 18.77
C LEU A 479 15.08 17.03 17.37
N THR A 480 14.80 17.93 16.41
CA THR A 480 14.56 17.57 15.00
C THR A 480 15.81 16.93 14.38
N VAL A 481 17.00 17.52 14.59
CA VAL A 481 18.26 16.97 14.09
C VAL A 481 18.56 15.61 14.70
N LEU A 482 18.36 15.44 16.01
CA LEU A 482 18.51 14.15 16.68
C LEU A 482 17.54 13.11 16.13
N TYR A 483 16.27 13.48 15.93
CA TYR A 483 15.25 12.61 15.36
C TYR A 483 15.60 12.19 13.93
N VAL A 484 16.03 13.12 13.07
CA VAL A 484 16.48 12.79 11.70
C VAL A 484 17.68 11.86 11.73
N GLY A 485 18.66 12.11 12.61
CA GLY A 485 19.81 11.23 12.80
C GLY A 485 19.42 9.83 13.24
N TYR A 486 18.46 9.72 14.17
CA TYR A 486 17.90 8.45 14.61
C TYR A 486 17.18 7.72 13.47
N GLU A 487 16.36 8.39 12.67
CA GLU A 487 15.65 7.77 11.54
C GLU A 487 16.63 7.23 10.48
N ILE A 488 17.72 7.96 10.22
CA ILE A 488 18.78 7.48 9.32
C ILE A 488 19.45 6.22 9.89
N TYR A 489 19.75 6.22 11.19
CA TYR A 489 20.33 5.06 11.87
C TYR A 489 19.36 3.85 11.87
N HIS A 490 18.09 4.06 12.18
CA HIS A 490 17.08 3.01 12.19
C HIS A 490 16.85 2.42 10.79
N ALA A 491 16.82 3.26 9.75
CA ALA A 491 16.74 2.79 8.37
C ALA A 491 17.95 1.93 7.98
N TYR A 492 19.15 2.30 8.46
CA TYR A 492 20.37 1.51 8.26
C TYR A 492 20.31 0.15 9.00
N ASP A 493 19.86 0.15 10.25
CA ASP A 493 19.70 -1.07 11.05
C ASP A 493 18.66 -2.03 10.44
N GLN A 494 17.50 -1.50 10.04
CA GLN A 494 16.46 -2.29 9.38
C GLN A 494 16.96 -2.91 8.06
N HIS A 495 17.82 -2.21 7.33
CA HIS A 495 18.45 -2.76 6.13
C HIS A 495 19.41 -3.91 6.46
N ASN A 496 20.13 -3.83 7.59
CA ASN A 496 21.00 -4.92 8.04
C ASN A 496 20.20 -6.11 8.59
N GLY A 497 19.14 -5.90 9.35
CA GLY A 497 18.26 -6.97 9.83
C GLY A 497 17.59 -7.74 8.69
N LYS A 498 17.19 -7.05 7.61
CA LYS A 498 16.69 -7.71 6.38
C LYS A 498 17.76 -8.58 5.71
N LYS A 499 19.02 -8.14 5.69
CA LYS A 499 20.14 -8.96 5.19
C LYS A 499 20.39 -10.18 6.08
N GLU A 500 20.23 -10.05 7.38
CA GLU A 500 20.41 -11.15 8.31
C GLU A 500 19.28 -12.19 8.19
N ALA A 501 18.04 -11.75 8.04
CA ALA A 501 16.92 -12.66 7.74
C ALA A 501 17.12 -13.35 6.38
N ALA A 502 17.63 -12.63 5.37
CA ALA A 502 18.00 -13.24 4.10
C ALA A 502 19.13 -14.27 4.24
N ARG A 503 20.13 -14.02 5.09
CA ARG A 503 21.21 -14.98 5.40
C ARG A 503 20.69 -16.23 6.12
N LEU A 504 19.81 -16.09 7.09
CA LEU A 504 19.21 -17.23 7.78
C LEU A 504 18.36 -18.09 6.84
N ALA A 505 17.65 -17.46 5.90
CA ALA A 505 16.93 -18.18 4.85
C ALA A 505 17.86 -18.95 3.88
N LEU A 506 19.14 -18.56 3.80
CA LEU A 506 20.16 -19.23 2.99
C LEU A 506 20.93 -20.33 3.77
N GLU A 507 20.99 -20.24 5.10
CA GLU A 507 21.76 -21.17 5.93
C GLU A 507 21.02 -22.49 6.25
N GLY A 508 19.70 -22.57 5.96
CA GLY A 508 18.87 -23.73 6.31
C GLY A 508 18.73 -23.91 7.84
N PRO A 509 17.77 -24.74 8.31
CA PRO A 509 17.54 -24.87 9.75
C PRO A 509 18.74 -25.53 10.44
N LYS A 510 19.27 -24.89 11.50
CA LYS A 510 20.29 -25.48 12.36
C LYS A 510 19.59 -26.21 13.52
N GLU A 511 20.18 -27.31 13.98
CA GLU A 511 19.63 -28.18 15.04
C GLU A 511 19.30 -27.45 16.36
N GLU A 512 19.82 -26.24 16.58
CA GLU A 512 19.56 -25.42 17.76
C GLU A 512 18.15 -24.77 17.76
N ASP A 513 17.52 -24.55 16.60
CA ASP A 513 16.19 -23.93 16.48
C ASP A 513 15.05 -24.82 17.03
N VAL A 514 15.32 -26.13 17.20
CA VAL A 514 14.37 -27.10 17.78
C VAL A 514 14.22 -26.90 19.28
N TYR A 515 15.25 -26.40 19.97
CA TYR A 515 15.25 -26.24 21.43
C TYR A 515 14.60 -24.94 21.91
N GLU A 516 14.59 -23.88 21.10
CA GLU A 516 13.91 -22.61 21.45
C GLU A 516 12.38 -22.71 21.28
N LYS A 517 11.93 -23.58 20.36
CA LYS A 517 10.51 -23.97 20.16
C LYS A 517 9.88 -24.62 21.40
N ASP A 518 10.57 -25.56 22.04
CA ASP A 518 10.07 -26.23 23.25
C ASP A 518 9.98 -25.27 24.45
N ARG A 519 10.74 -24.17 24.43
CA ARG A 519 10.70 -23.15 25.48
C ARG A 519 9.54 -22.18 25.31
N LEU A 520 9.26 -21.73 24.09
CA LEU A 520 8.19 -20.77 23.79
C LEU A 520 6.80 -21.40 23.80
N LEU A 521 6.66 -22.66 23.37
CA LEU A 521 5.40 -23.42 23.50
C LEU A 521 5.02 -23.65 24.97
N HIS A 522 6.00 -23.71 25.88
CA HIS A 522 5.74 -23.83 27.31
C HIS A 522 5.41 -22.50 28.01
N GLU A 523 5.75 -21.34 27.42
CA GLU A 523 5.38 -20.02 27.97
C GLU A 523 3.99 -19.55 27.49
N GLU A 524 3.59 -19.84 26.24
CA GLU A 524 2.25 -19.44 25.74
C GLU A 524 1.08 -20.23 26.38
N ASP A 525 1.31 -21.45 26.84
CA ASP A 525 0.28 -22.25 27.55
C ASP A 525 -0.02 -21.74 28.97
N VAL A 526 0.82 -20.88 29.54
CA VAL A 526 0.60 -20.30 30.89
C VAL A 526 -0.17 -18.98 30.83
N ASP A 527 -0.02 -18.20 29.75
CA ASP A 527 -0.63 -16.87 29.64
C ASP A 527 -2.01 -16.85 28.94
N ASN A 528 -2.42 -17.93 28.26
CA ASN A 528 -3.71 -18.02 27.57
C ASN A 528 -4.93 -18.32 28.47
N CYS A 529 -4.77 -18.33 29.80
CA CYS A 529 -5.88 -18.57 30.73
C CYS A 529 -6.65 -17.32 31.17
N CYS A 530 -6.35 -16.11 30.66
CA CYS A 530 -6.97 -14.88 31.16
C CYS A 530 -7.36 -13.84 30.09
N PHE A 531 -8.05 -14.19 29.00
CA PHE A 531 -8.95 -13.25 28.30
C PHE A 531 -10.05 -13.99 27.52
N ILE A 532 -11.22 -14.15 28.14
CA ILE A 532 -12.54 -14.29 27.48
C ILE A 532 -13.35 -13.04 27.82
#